data_AF-A0A3Q2NYI3-F1
#
_entry.id   AF-A0A3Q2NYI3-F1
#
_cell.length_a   1.000
_cell.length_b   1.000
_cell.length_c   1.000
_cell.angle_alpha   90.00
_cell.angle_beta   90.00
_cell.angle_gamma   90.00
#
_symmetry.space_group_name_H-M   'P 1'
#
loop_
_entity.id
_entity.type
_entity.pdbx_description
1 polymer ?
#
loop_
_entity_poly.entity_id
_entity_poly.type
_entity_poly.pdbx_seq_one_letter_code
_entity_poly.pdbx_strand_id
1 'polypeptide(L)'
;MAAAGIQGRKRLLKDEDMTKVEFETSEEVDVTPTFDTMGLREDLLRGIYAYGFEKPSAIQQRAIKQIIKGRDVIAQSQSGTGKTATFCISVLQCLDIQVRETQALILAPTRELAGQIQKVLLALGDYMNVQCHSCIGGTNVGEDIRKLDYGQHVVSGTPGRVFGEPATPASP
;
A
#
# COMPACT_ATOMS: atom_id res chain seq x y z
N MET A 1 26.57 8.08 -44.66
CA MET A 1 26.16 7.48 -43.37
C MET A 1 25.22 8.46 -42.69
N ALA A 2 23.94 8.10 -42.56
CA ALA A 2 22.89 8.96 -42.04
C ALA A 2 22.83 8.88 -40.50
N ALA A 3 22.79 10.02 -39.83
CA ALA A 3 22.45 10.12 -38.42
C ALA A 3 20.92 10.12 -38.29
N ALA A 4 20.36 9.05 -37.71
CA ALA A 4 18.94 8.97 -37.39
C ALA A 4 18.70 9.66 -36.04
N GLY A 5 18.09 10.84 -36.06
CA GLY A 5 17.61 11.53 -34.87
C GLY A 5 16.45 10.75 -34.23
N ILE A 6 16.56 10.49 -32.94
CA ILE A 6 15.47 9.92 -32.12
C ILE A 6 14.41 11.00 -31.96
N GLN A 7 13.39 10.97 -32.81
CA GLN A 7 12.25 11.87 -32.69
C GLN A 7 11.39 11.40 -31.51
N GLY A 8 11.55 12.08 -30.37
CA GLY A 8 10.74 11.87 -29.18
C GLY A 8 9.26 11.93 -29.54
N ARG A 9 8.55 10.83 -29.28
CA ARG A 9 7.11 10.70 -29.49
C ARG A 9 6.41 11.56 -28.43
N LYS A 10 6.34 12.88 -28.66
CA LYS A 10 5.50 13.79 -27.87
C LYS A 10 4.05 13.35 -28.09
N ARG A 11 3.54 12.56 -27.14
CA ARG A 11 2.10 12.32 -27.02
C ARG A 11 1.51 13.70 -26.72
N LEU A 12 0.91 14.32 -27.73
CA LEU A 12 0.07 15.49 -27.57
C LEU A 12 -1.10 15.07 -26.68
N LEU A 13 -0.93 15.22 -25.36
CA LEU A 13 -2.06 15.32 -24.46
C LEU A 13 -2.78 16.59 -24.90
N LYS A 14 -4.00 16.45 -25.41
CA LYS A 14 -4.86 17.61 -25.58
C LYS A 14 -5.00 18.22 -24.17
N ASP A 15 -4.70 19.50 -24.04
CA ASP A 15 -5.01 20.28 -22.84
C ASP A 15 -6.54 20.40 -22.74
N GLU A 16 -7.18 19.33 -22.30
CA GLU A 16 -8.57 19.39 -21.86
C GLU A 16 -8.60 20.13 -20.52
N ASP A 17 -9.51 21.08 -20.40
CA ASP A 17 -9.71 21.84 -19.16
C ASP A 17 -10.28 20.90 -18.08
N MET A 18 -9.38 20.27 -17.34
CA MET A 18 -9.69 19.31 -16.27
C MET A 18 -10.43 19.95 -15.09
N THR A 19 -10.57 21.29 -15.04
CA THR A 19 -11.26 21.98 -13.94
C THR A 19 -12.78 21.79 -13.96
N LYS A 20 -13.35 21.33 -15.09
CA LYS A 20 -14.80 21.13 -15.27
C LYS A 20 -15.22 19.67 -15.35
N VAL A 21 -14.30 18.74 -15.11
CA VAL A 21 -14.60 17.30 -15.17
C VAL A 21 -15.32 16.89 -13.88
N GLU A 22 -16.50 16.30 -14.02
CA GLU A 22 -17.21 15.66 -12.91
C GLU A 22 -16.63 14.26 -12.69
N PHE A 23 -16.11 14.01 -11.48
CA PHE A 23 -15.56 12.72 -11.10
C PHE A 23 -16.63 11.86 -10.43
N GLU A 24 -16.94 10.73 -11.05
CA GLU A 24 -17.87 9.73 -10.52
C GLU A 24 -17.16 8.41 -10.20
N THR A 25 -17.84 7.53 -9.46
CA THR A 25 -17.30 6.18 -9.23
C THR A 25 -17.32 5.39 -10.53
N SER A 26 -16.21 4.74 -10.88
CA SER A 26 -16.10 3.94 -12.10
C SER A 26 -17.18 2.85 -12.18
N GLU A 27 -17.77 2.65 -13.36
CA GLU A 27 -18.87 1.69 -13.57
C GLU A 27 -18.46 0.23 -13.28
N GLU A 28 -17.18 -0.11 -13.42
CA GLU A 28 -16.64 -1.45 -13.18
C GLU A 28 -16.47 -1.83 -11.69
N VAL A 29 -16.92 -0.97 -10.78
CA VAL A 29 -16.82 -1.22 -9.33
C VAL A 29 -17.99 -2.10 -8.88
N ASP A 30 -17.73 -3.39 -8.74
CA ASP A 30 -18.66 -4.35 -8.16
C ASP A 30 -18.69 -4.29 -6.62
N VAL A 31 -19.86 -4.56 -6.04
CA VAL A 31 -20.03 -4.67 -4.58
C VAL A 31 -19.90 -6.14 -4.18
N THR A 32 -18.87 -6.46 -3.40
CA THR A 32 -18.67 -7.81 -2.86
C THR A 32 -19.05 -7.84 -1.38
N PRO A 33 -20.11 -8.59 -0.99
CA PRO A 33 -20.79 -8.37 0.29
C PRO A 33 -20.07 -8.97 1.51
N THR A 34 -19.20 -9.96 1.32
CA THR A 34 -18.48 -10.66 2.41
C THR A 34 -17.00 -10.79 2.08
N PHE A 35 -16.14 -10.97 3.09
CA PHE A 35 -14.72 -11.20 2.85
C PHE A 35 -14.45 -12.52 2.11
N ASP A 36 -15.23 -13.57 2.39
CA ASP A 36 -15.07 -14.89 1.75
C ASP A 36 -15.29 -14.85 0.23
N THR A 37 -16.17 -13.94 -0.23
CA THR A 37 -16.50 -13.79 -1.65
C THR A 37 -15.54 -12.87 -2.41
N MET A 38 -14.52 -12.33 -1.72
CA MET A 38 -13.49 -11.48 -2.35
C MET A 38 -12.34 -12.27 -2.99
N GLY A 39 -12.27 -13.59 -2.79
CA GLY A 39 -11.19 -14.42 -3.32
C GLY A 39 -9.87 -14.20 -2.58
N LEU A 40 -9.94 -13.92 -1.28
CA LEU A 40 -8.77 -13.74 -0.42
C LEU A 40 -8.18 -15.10 -0.02
N ARG A 41 -6.86 -15.12 0.21
CA ARG A 41 -6.14 -16.29 0.72
C ARG A 41 -6.63 -16.69 2.12
N GLU A 42 -6.62 -17.99 2.42
CA GLU A 42 -7.22 -18.54 3.65
C GLU A 42 -6.53 -18.05 4.93
N ASP A 43 -5.20 -17.93 4.92
CA ASP A 43 -4.39 -17.38 6.00
C ASP A 43 -4.73 -15.90 6.29
N LEU A 44 -4.96 -15.09 5.25
CA LEU A 44 -5.42 -13.71 5.41
C LEU A 44 -6.87 -13.63 5.92
N LEU A 45 -7.78 -14.46 5.38
CA LEU A 45 -9.16 -14.51 5.87
C LEU A 45 -9.21 -14.86 7.36
N ARG A 46 -8.41 -15.83 7.79
CA ARG A 46 -8.27 -16.18 9.20
C ARG A 46 -7.80 -14.99 10.04
N GLY A 47 -6.84 -14.21 9.55
CA GLY A 47 -6.37 -13.00 10.23
C GLY A 47 -7.43 -11.90 10.32
N ILE A 48 -8.20 -11.69 9.24
CA ILE A 48 -9.32 -10.73 9.20
C ILE A 48 -10.36 -11.06 10.29
N TYR A 49 -10.79 -12.32 10.37
CA TYR A 49 -11.77 -12.74 11.37
C TYR A 49 -11.21 -12.74 12.80
N ALA A 50 -9.95 -13.15 12.99
CA ALA A 50 -9.29 -13.10 14.30
C ALA A 50 -9.10 -11.67 14.82
N TYR A 51 -8.92 -10.70 13.91
CA TYR A 51 -8.88 -9.28 14.25
C TYR A 51 -10.24 -8.72 14.69
N GLY A 52 -11.34 -9.45 14.45
CA GLY A 52 -12.69 -9.10 14.85
C GLY A 52 -13.54 -8.47 13.75
N PHE A 53 -13.12 -8.53 12.48
CA PHE A 53 -13.97 -8.11 11.37
C PHE A 53 -14.96 -9.22 10.99
N GLU A 54 -16.26 -8.91 11.04
CA GLU A 54 -17.31 -9.85 10.63
C GLU A 54 -17.83 -9.54 9.22
N LYS A 55 -18.06 -8.26 8.92
CA LYS A 55 -18.62 -7.81 7.64
C LYS A 55 -17.80 -6.65 7.07
N PRO A 56 -17.48 -6.66 5.76
CA PRO A 56 -16.76 -5.55 5.14
C PRO A 56 -17.60 -4.27 5.14
N SER A 57 -16.96 -3.13 5.39
CA SER A 57 -17.57 -1.82 5.23
C SER A 57 -17.85 -1.47 3.77
N ALA A 58 -18.65 -0.44 3.49
CA ALA A 58 -18.99 -0.05 2.12
C ALA A 58 -17.77 0.23 1.22
N ILE A 59 -16.70 0.80 1.79
CA ILE A 59 -15.45 1.04 1.05
C ILE A 59 -14.66 -0.24 0.83
N GLN A 60 -14.65 -1.16 1.80
CA GLN A 60 -13.99 -2.46 1.67
C GLN A 60 -14.67 -3.34 0.60
N GLN A 61 -16.01 -3.36 0.59
CA GLN A 61 -16.82 -4.09 -0.38
C GLN A 61 -16.55 -3.69 -1.84
N ARG A 62 -16.08 -2.45 -2.06
CA ARG A 62 -15.85 -1.86 -3.38
C ARG A 62 -14.39 -1.83 -3.78
N ALA A 63 -13.49 -1.49 -2.87
CA ALA A 63 -12.10 -1.18 -3.23
C ALA A 63 -11.15 -2.38 -3.15
N ILE A 64 -11.37 -3.36 -2.26
CA ILE A 64 -10.41 -4.47 -2.07
C ILE A 64 -10.19 -5.23 -3.38
N LYS A 65 -11.27 -5.66 -4.05
CA LYS A 65 -11.17 -6.38 -5.33
C LYS A 65 -10.52 -5.58 -6.44
N GLN A 66 -10.60 -4.26 -6.39
CA GLN A 66 -10.05 -3.37 -7.41
C GLN A 66 -8.52 -3.31 -7.25
N ILE A 67 -8.05 -3.19 -6.01
CA ILE A 67 -6.63 -3.15 -5.67
C ILE A 67 -5.95 -4.50 -5.96
N ILE A 68 -6.56 -5.63 -5.55
CA ILE A 68 -5.96 -6.96 -5.76
C ILE A 68 -5.94 -7.38 -7.24
N LYS A 69 -6.76 -6.74 -8.10
CA LYS A 69 -6.68 -6.89 -9.56
C LYS A 69 -5.51 -6.11 -10.18
N GLY A 70 -4.75 -5.35 -9.39
CA GLY A 70 -3.62 -4.56 -9.84
C GLY A 70 -4.01 -3.23 -10.51
N ARG A 71 -5.22 -2.72 -10.24
CA ARG A 71 -5.62 -1.39 -10.73
C ARG A 71 -5.04 -0.28 -9.86
N ASP A 72 -4.78 0.87 -10.49
CA ASP A 72 -4.61 2.12 -9.76
C ASP A 72 -5.98 2.56 -9.22
N VAL A 73 -6.05 2.83 -7.91
CA VAL A 73 -7.31 3.09 -7.21
C VAL A 73 -7.22 4.39 -6.42
N ILE A 74 -8.16 5.29 -6.68
CA ILE A 74 -8.47 6.42 -5.80
C ILE A 74 -9.71 6.04 -5.00
N ALA A 75 -9.55 5.82 -3.70
CA ALA A 75 -10.61 5.41 -2.80
C ALA A 75 -10.90 6.50 -1.76
N GLN A 76 -12.16 6.95 -1.69
CA GLN A 76 -12.60 7.97 -0.75
C GLN A 76 -13.77 7.46 0.10
N SER A 77 -13.72 7.73 1.40
CA SER A 77 -14.81 7.44 2.33
C SER A 77 -14.67 8.27 3.61
N GLN A 78 -15.70 8.28 4.46
CA GLN A 78 -15.68 8.99 5.73
C GLN A 78 -14.63 8.44 6.71
N SER A 79 -14.21 9.22 7.70
CA SER A 79 -13.29 8.75 8.75
C SER A 79 -13.90 7.55 9.52
N GLY A 80 -13.06 6.65 10.02
CA GLY A 80 -13.51 5.47 10.79
C GLY A 80 -14.18 4.36 9.97
N THR A 81 -14.33 4.49 8.65
CA THR A 81 -15.02 3.50 7.80
C THR A 81 -14.13 2.35 7.30
N GLY A 82 -12.91 2.20 7.82
CA GLY A 82 -12.04 1.06 7.50
C GLY A 82 -11.13 1.21 6.29
N LYS A 83 -10.85 2.44 5.81
CA LYS A 83 -9.91 2.70 4.70
C LYS A 83 -8.53 2.07 4.90
N THR A 84 -7.98 2.17 6.11
CA THR A 84 -6.69 1.56 6.45
C THR A 84 -6.72 0.06 6.26
N ALA A 85 -7.75 -0.60 6.80
CA ALA A 85 -7.94 -2.04 6.61
C ALA A 85 -8.12 -2.40 5.13
N THR A 86 -8.82 -1.58 4.33
CA THR A 86 -8.99 -1.82 2.88
C THR A 86 -7.65 -2.03 2.18
N PHE A 87 -6.71 -1.08 2.30
CA PHE A 87 -5.43 -1.23 1.62
C PHE A 87 -4.51 -2.23 2.33
N CYS A 88 -4.56 -2.38 3.67
CA CYS A 88 -3.76 -3.40 4.36
C CYS A 88 -4.13 -4.82 3.93
N ILE A 89 -5.43 -5.13 3.86
CA ILE A 89 -5.93 -6.43 3.35
C ILE A 89 -5.46 -6.63 1.91
N SER A 90 -5.61 -5.60 1.08
CA SER A 90 -5.24 -5.70 -0.34
C SER A 90 -3.73 -5.89 -0.55
N VAL A 91 -2.90 -5.19 0.24
CA VAL A 91 -1.45 -5.37 0.23
C VAL A 91 -1.09 -6.80 0.62
N LEU A 92 -1.60 -7.29 1.75
CA LEU A 92 -1.32 -8.65 2.24
C LEU A 92 -1.72 -9.70 1.20
N GLN A 93 -2.86 -9.54 0.53
CA GLN A 93 -3.31 -10.45 -0.51
C GLN A 93 -2.31 -10.58 -1.68
N CYS A 94 -1.62 -9.50 -2.03
CA CYS A 94 -0.70 -9.45 -3.17
C CYS A 94 0.73 -9.90 -2.85
N LEU A 95 1.05 -10.19 -1.57
CA LEU A 95 2.42 -10.57 -1.18
C LEU A 95 2.76 -12.01 -1.54
N ASP A 96 3.98 -12.19 -2.06
CA ASP A 96 4.70 -13.46 -2.02
C ASP A 96 5.53 -13.54 -0.73
N ILE A 97 5.09 -14.38 0.20
CA ILE A 97 5.72 -14.55 1.52
C ILE A 97 7.06 -15.31 1.44
N GLN A 98 7.34 -16.01 0.33
CA GLN A 98 8.62 -16.70 0.16
C GLN A 98 9.76 -15.74 -0.22
N VAL A 99 9.42 -14.60 -0.83
CA VAL A 99 10.38 -13.57 -1.24
C VAL A 99 10.52 -12.53 -0.14
N ARG A 100 11.58 -12.63 0.65
CA ARG A 100 11.89 -11.72 1.77
C ARG A 100 12.48 -10.38 1.31
N GLU A 101 11.77 -9.69 0.44
CA GLU A 101 12.11 -8.36 -0.08
C GLU A 101 10.90 -7.43 0.03
N THR A 102 11.14 -6.12 0.01
CA THR A 102 10.05 -5.13 0.07
C THR A 102 9.24 -5.16 -1.21
N GLN A 103 7.98 -5.58 -1.11
CA GLN A 103 7.03 -5.70 -2.23
C GLN A 103 5.96 -4.61 -2.19
N ALA A 104 5.71 -4.01 -1.01
CA ALA A 104 4.78 -2.91 -0.85
C ALA A 104 5.36 -1.79 0.01
N LEU A 105 5.17 -0.55 -0.43
CA LEU A 105 5.52 0.67 0.28
C LEU A 105 4.26 1.47 0.60
N ILE A 106 4.08 1.85 1.87
CA ILE A 106 2.95 2.64 2.33
C ILE A 106 3.45 3.93 2.96
N LEU A 107 3.14 5.07 2.34
CA LEU A 107 3.52 6.38 2.84
C LEU A 107 2.39 6.98 3.69
N ALA A 108 2.74 7.47 4.87
CA ALA A 108 1.82 8.15 5.77
C ALA A 108 2.33 9.57 6.10
N PRO A 109 1.43 10.54 6.31
CA PRO A 109 1.81 11.91 6.64
C PRO A 109 2.46 12.07 8.02
N THR A 110 2.19 11.14 8.95
CA THR A 110 2.71 11.21 10.33
C THR A 110 3.35 9.90 10.76
N ARG A 111 4.23 9.99 11.76
CA ARG A 111 4.96 8.84 12.31
C ARG A 111 4.02 7.88 13.01
N GLU A 112 3.06 8.43 13.73
CA GLU A 112 2.04 7.71 14.48
C GLU A 112 1.16 6.89 13.54
N LEU A 113 0.75 7.48 12.41
CA LEU A 113 -0.08 6.79 11.42
C LEU A 113 0.71 5.68 10.71
N ALA A 114 1.98 5.89 10.36
CA ALA A 114 2.83 4.83 9.83
C ALA A 114 2.96 3.65 10.81
N GLY A 115 3.22 3.94 12.10
CA GLY A 115 3.26 2.90 13.14
C GLY A 115 1.91 2.19 13.35
N GLN A 116 0.79 2.91 13.26
CA GLN A 116 -0.55 2.29 13.30
C GLN A 116 -0.79 1.35 12.12
N ILE A 117 -0.39 1.75 10.91
CA ILE A 117 -0.50 0.92 9.71
C ILE A 117 0.29 -0.38 9.86
N GLN A 118 1.55 -0.30 10.33
CA GLN A 118 2.37 -1.48 10.62
C GLN A 118 1.66 -2.44 11.58
N LYS A 119 1.09 -1.94 12.67
CA LYS A 119 0.36 -2.78 13.65
C LYS A 119 -0.85 -3.47 13.02
N VAL A 120 -1.60 -2.77 12.16
CA VAL A 120 -2.75 -3.35 11.44
C VAL A 120 -2.28 -4.44 10.47
N LEU A 121 -1.21 -4.21 9.71
CA LEU A 121 -0.64 -5.22 8.80
C LEU A 121 -0.20 -6.48 9.54
N LEU A 122 0.53 -6.33 10.65
CA LEU A 122 0.99 -7.47 11.44
C LEU A 122 -0.17 -8.24 12.07
N ALA A 123 -1.20 -7.54 12.55
CA ALA A 123 -2.36 -8.19 13.16
C ALA A 123 -3.24 -8.93 12.13
N LEU A 124 -3.48 -8.34 10.96
CA LEU A 124 -4.24 -8.99 9.89
C LEU A 124 -3.45 -10.10 9.20
N GLY A 125 -2.12 -9.98 9.15
CA GLY A 125 -1.21 -10.94 8.53
C GLY A 125 -0.57 -11.93 9.51
N ASP A 126 -1.06 -12.04 10.74
CA ASP A 126 -0.47 -12.86 11.81
C ASP A 126 -0.29 -14.33 11.38
N TYR A 127 -1.26 -14.86 10.64
CA TYR A 127 -1.21 -16.23 10.11
C TYR A 127 -0.44 -16.39 8.79
N MET A 128 0.09 -15.30 8.23
CA MET A 128 0.84 -15.29 6.98
C MET A 128 2.36 -15.25 7.21
N ASN A 129 2.82 -15.08 8.46
CA ASN A 129 4.23 -14.84 8.78
C ASN A 129 4.83 -13.62 8.04
N VAL A 130 4.00 -12.60 7.79
CA VAL A 130 4.41 -11.38 7.12
C VAL A 130 5.43 -10.60 7.97
N GLN A 131 6.33 -9.92 7.28
CA GLN A 131 7.32 -9.03 7.90
C GLN A 131 7.00 -7.61 7.46
N CYS A 132 6.79 -6.73 8.42
CA CYS A 132 6.48 -5.32 8.17
C CYS A 132 7.31 -4.44 9.09
N HIS A 133 7.94 -3.41 8.52
CA HIS A 133 8.70 -2.42 9.28
C HIS A 133 8.18 -1.00 9.06
N SER A 134 8.29 -0.15 10.08
CA SER A 134 7.89 1.26 10.00
C SER A 134 9.10 2.19 10.01
N CYS A 135 9.39 2.80 8.86
CA CYS A 135 10.47 3.76 8.66
C CYS A 135 9.97 5.17 9.01
N ILE A 136 10.19 5.59 10.26
CA ILE A 136 9.75 6.89 10.78
C ILE A 136 10.91 7.67 11.40
N GLY A 137 10.92 9.00 11.23
CA GLY A 137 11.97 9.85 11.79
C GLY A 137 12.04 9.79 13.32
N GLY A 138 13.19 10.14 13.90
CA GLY A 138 13.40 10.11 15.35
C GLY A 138 13.71 8.73 15.93
N THR A 139 13.76 7.69 15.09
CA THR A 139 14.23 6.34 15.45
C THR A 139 15.69 6.15 15.01
N ASN A 140 16.35 5.13 15.56
CA ASN A 140 17.73 4.82 15.23
C ASN A 140 17.87 4.35 13.77
N VAL A 141 18.70 5.06 12.99
CA VAL A 141 18.92 4.74 11.57
C VAL A 141 19.56 3.37 11.37
N GLY A 142 20.50 3.00 12.23
CA GLY A 142 21.14 1.69 12.18
C GLY A 142 20.17 0.55 12.47
N GLU A 143 19.14 0.77 13.29
CA GLU A 143 18.10 -0.24 13.52
C GLU A 143 17.18 -0.40 12.31
N ASP A 144 16.79 0.70 11.67
CA ASP A 144 16.01 0.67 10.43
C ASP A 144 16.78 -0.08 9.34
N ILE A 145 18.06 0.24 9.13
CA ILE A 145 18.94 -0.44 8.15
C ILE A 145 18.99 -1.94 8.44
N ARG A 146 19.27 -2.34 9.69
CA ARG A 146 19.31 -3.77 10.07
C ARG A 146 17.99 -4.49 9.81
N LYS A 147 16.85 -3.84 10.06
CA LYS A 147 15.52 -4.42 9.81
C LYS A 147 15.26 -4.56 8.31
N LEU A 148 15.65 -3.58 7.51
CA LEU A 148 15.52 -3.60 6.05
C LEU A 148 16.44 -4.66 5.42
N ASP A 149 17.70 -4.75 5.87
CA ASP A 149 18.68 -5.75 5.42
C ASP A 149 18.23 -7.20 5.75
N TYR A 150 17.50 -7.40 6.85
CA TYR A 150 16.92 -8.69 7.20
C TYR A 150 15.79 -9.13 6.23
N GLY A 151 15.22 -8.20 5.47
CA GLY A 151 14.11 -8.44 4.56
C GLY A 151 12.75 -8.18 5.21
N GLN A 152 12.00 -7.23 4.66
CA GLN A 152 10.65 -6.86 5.07
C GLN A 152 9.74 -6.94 3.84
N HIS A 153 8.59 -7.61 3.94
CA HIS A 153 7.66 -7.70 2.81
C HIS A 153 6.95 -6.36 2.57
N VAL A 154 6.68 -5.63 3.66
CA VAL A 154 6.02 -4.32 3.63
C VAL A 154 6.83 -3.30 4.42
N VAL A 155 6.98 -2.10 3.86
CA VAL A 155 7.49 -0.94 4.58
C VAL A 155 6.39 0.10 4.66
N SER A 156 6.05 0.53 5.88
CA SER A 156 5.26 1.75 6.09
C SER A 156 6.19 2.87 6.54
N GLY A 157 5.90 4.12 6.24
CA GLY A 157 6.76 5.19 6.73
C GLY A 157 6.35 6.60 6.34
N THR A 158 7.06 7.57 6.90
CA THR A 158 6.93 8.97 6.48
C THR A 158 7.85 9.24 5.28
N PRO A 159 7.42 10.03 4.27
CA PRO A 159 8.21 10.27 3.06
C PRO A 159 9.67 10.64 3.33
N GLY A 160 9.93 11.57 4.27
CA GLY A 160 11.30 12.02 4.57
C GLY A 160 12.23 10.94 5.13
N ARG A 161 11.71 9.95 5.85
CA ARG A 161 12.52 8.83 6.38
C ARG A 161 12.70 7.71 5.35
N VAL A 162 11.65 7.42 4.59
CA VAL A 162 11.70 6.41 3.51
C VAL A 162 12.66 6.85 2.40
N PHE A 163 12.62 8.12 2.02
CA PHE A 163 13.50 8.67 0.98
C PHE A 163 14.90 8.99 1.49
N GLY A 164 15.05 9.27 2.80
CA GLY A 164 16.20 9.94 3.40
C GLY A 164 17.54 9.50 2.82
N GLU A 165 18.31 10.49 2.36
CA GLU A 165 19.66 10.33 1.81
C GLU A 165 20.49 9.34 2.65
N PRO A 166 21.29 8.46 2.01
CA PRO A 166 22.32 7.74 2.74
C PRO A 166 23.14 8.77 3.50
N ALA A 167 23.32 8.57 4.81
CA ALA A 167 24.10 9.46 5.65
C ALA A 167 25.37 9.83 4.89
N THR A 168 25.49 11.11 4.50
CA THR A 168 26.74 11.60 3.93
C THR A 168 27.80 11.24 4.97
N PRO A 169 28.86 10.48 4.61
CA PRO A 169 29.88 10.13 5.60
C PRO A 169 30.32 11.44 6.22
N ALA A 170 30.21 11.53 7.55
CA ALA A 170 30.64 12.71 8.29
C ALA A 170 32.06 13.02 7.79
N SER A 171 32.20 14.16 7.12
CA SER A 171 33.50 14.62 6.64
C SER A 171 34.45 14.71 7.84
N PRO A 172 35.69 14.23 7.71
CA PRO A 172 36.64 14.09 8.81
C PRO A 172 36.94 15.40 9.54
#